data_AF-A0A8X6I4K0-F1
#
_entry.id   AF-A0A8X6I4K0-F1
#
_cell.length_a   1.000
_cell.length_b   1.000
_cell.length_c   1.000
_cell.angle_alpha   90.00
_cell.angle_beta   90.00
_cell.angle_gamma   90.00
#
_symmetry.space_group_name_H-M   'P 1'
#
loop_
_entity.id
_entity.type
_entity.pdbx_description
1 polymer ?
#
loop_
_entity_poly.entity_id
_entity_poly.type
_entity_poly.pdbx_seq_one_letter_code
_entity_poly.pdbx_strand_id
1 'polypeptide(L)'
;METALQKSPMKSSRKLAVQLGMLYSSTWRTACELNFRPFKIHVVHEMTPPDFEKKLHFCRWFRSFLNTYDIRKPDNVLLTNEAGFNLHGYVNSQKSLYRSTINPHIIQEWILHDEKFGVWYAV
;
A
#
# COMPACT_ATOMS: atom_id res chain seq x y z
N MET A 1 -21.15 -1.50 -19.29
CA MET A 1 -20.17 -0.91 -18.36
C MET A 1 -20.01 -1.76 -17.10
N GLU A 2 -21.11 -2.11 -16.43
CA GLU A 2 -21.09 -3.00 -15.26
C GLU A 2 -20.38 -4.34 -15.53
N THR A 3 -20.73 -5.02 -16.62
CA THR A 3 -20.06 -6.24 -17.09
C THR A 3 -18.57 -6.06 -17.35
N ALA A 4 -18.14 -4.86 -17.78
CA ALA A 4 -16.72 -4.55 -18.02
C ALA A 4 -15.95 -4.30 -16.71
N LEU A 5 -16.61 -3.70 -15.71
CA LEU A 5 -16.05 -3.51 -14.37
C LEU A 5 -15.90 -4.86 -13.65
N GLN A 6 -16.90 -5.75 -13.75
CA GLN A 6 -16.84 -7.10 -13.19
C GLN A 6 -15.74 -7.95 -13.85
N LYS A 7 -15.57 -7.85 -15.18
CA LYS A 7 -14.51 -8.56 -15.92
C LYS A 7 -13.11 -8.00 -15.67
N SER A 8 -12.96 -6.74 -15.27
CA SER A 8 -11.65 -6.09 -15.12
C SER A 8 -11.64 -5.04 -14.00
N PRO A 9 -11.82 -5.47 -12.75
CA PRO A 9 -12.04 -4.58 -11.59
C PRO A 9 -10.83 -3.72 -11.21
N MET A 10 -9.62 -4.12 -11.62
CA MET A 10 -8.38 -3.37 -11.37
C MET A 10 -8.05 -2.32 -12.44
N LYS A 11 -8.82 -2.24 -13.52
CA LYS A 11 -8.55 -1.25 -14.57
C LYS A 11 -8.83 0.16 -14.08
N SER A 12 -7.92 1.08 -14.40
CA SER A 12 -8.17 2.50 -14.17
C SER A 12 -9.36 2.97 -15.00
N SER A 13 -10.11 3.95 -14.50
CA SER A 13 -11.24 4.53 -15.25
C SER A 13 -10.82 5.08 -16.62
N ARG A 14 -9.57 5.56 -16.76
CA ARG A 14 -9.04 5.97 -18.07
C ARG A 14 -8.93 4.81 -19.05
N LYS A 15 -8.35 3.68 -18.63
CA LYS A 15 -8.24 2.49 -19.49
C LYS A 15 -9.63 1.92 -19.82
N LEU A 16 -10.55 1.95 -18.86
CA LEU A 16 -11.93 1.52 -19.05
C LEU A 16 -12.67 2.43 -20.05
N ALA A 17 -12.49 3.74 -19.94
CA ALA A 17 -13.05 4.73 -20.86
C ALA A 17 -12.61 4.49 -22.31
N VAL A 18 -11.31 4.30 -22.53
CA VAL A 18 -10.76 3.96 -23.85
C VAL A 18 -11.36 2.66 -24.38
N GLN A 19 -11.43 1.61 -23.55
CA GLN A 19 -11.98 0.31 -23.96
C GLN A 19 -13.46 0.39 -24.34
N LEU A 20 -14.23 1.25 -23.68
CA LEU A 20 -15.68 1.40 -23.92
C LEU A 20 -16.00 2.51 -24.93
N GLY A 21 -15.00 3.24 -25.45
CA GLY A 21 -15.23 4.40 -26.32
C GLY A 21 -15.99 5.54 -25.61
N MET A 22 -15.88 5.63 -24.28
CA MET A 22 -16.60 6.60 -23.46
C MET A 22 -15.69 7.73 -22.97
N LEU A 23 -16.29 8.86 -22.61
CA LEU A 23 -15.57 9.91 -21.88
C LEU A 23 -15.21 9.43 -20.46
N TYR A 24 -14.03 9.84 -20.00
CA TYR A 24 -13.56 9.53 -18.64
C TYR A 24 -14.58 9.95 -17.57
N SER A 25 -15.11 11.16 -17.67
CA SER A 25 -16.10 11.69 -16.71
C SER A 25 -17.36 10.82 -16.64
N SER A 26 -17.89 10.39 -17.79
CA SER A 26 -19.04 9.49 -17.87
C SER A 26 -18.72 8.13 -17.26
N THR A 27 -17.55 7.54 -17.56
CA THR A 27 -17.15 6.26 -16.95
C THR A 27 -16.87 6.34 -15.45
N TRP A 28 -16.50 7.50 -14.92
CA TRP A 28 -16.36 7.66 -13.48
C TRP A 28 -17.74 7.80 -12.83
N ARG A 29 -18.61 8.66 -13.37
CA ARG A 29 -19.98 8.88 -12.86
C ARG A 29 -20.80 7.61 -12.85
N THR A 30 -20.86 6.89 -13.97
CA THR A 30 -21.62 5.64 -14.06
C THR A 30 -21.06 4.55 -13.14
N ALA A 31 -19.75 4.54 -12.86
CA ALA A 31 -19.18 3.60 -11.88
C ALA A 31 -19.63 3.95 -10.45
N CYS A 32 -19.71 5.24 -10.12
CA CYS A 32 -20.24 5.70 -8.84
C CYS A 32 -21.74 5.40 -8.68
N GLU A 33 -22.53 5.62 -9.74
CA GLU A 33 -23.98 5.33 -9.77
C GLU A 33 -24.26 3.84 -9.57
N LEU A 34 -23.43 2.97 -10.16
CA LEU A 34 -23.48 1.51 -9.95
C LEU A 34 -22.88 1.06 -8.61
N ASN A 35 -22.56 1.99 -7.70
CA ASN A 35 -21.92 1.72 -6.40
C ASN A 35 -20.55 1.02 -6.46
N PHE A 36 -19.85 1.05 -7.60
CA PHE A 36 -18.49 0.51 -7.69
C PHE A 36 -17.49 1.47 -7.05
N ARG A 37 -17.11 1.16 -5.81
CA ARG A 37 -16.18 1.95 -5.01
C ARG A 37 -14.75 1.46 -5.18
N PRO A 38 -13.78 2.39 -5.13
CA PRO A 38 -12.37 2.05 -5.13
C PRO A 38 -11.94 1.52 -3.75
N PHE A 39 -11.43 0.29 -3.70
CA PHE A 39 -10.75 -0.31 -2.54
C PHE A 39 -9.26 -0.38 -2.80
N LYS A 40 -8.46 0.32 -1.98
CA LYS A 40 -7.00 0.36 -2.11
C LYS A 40 -6.40 -0.87 -1.44
N ILE A 41 -5.47 -1.53 -2.14
CA ILE A 41 -4.70 -2.63 -1.57
C ILE A 41 -3.60 -2.01 -0.70
N HIS A 42 -3.58 -2.40 0.57
CA HIS A 42 -2.52 -2.01 1.50
C HIS A 42 -1.47 -3.10 1.54
N VAL A 43 -0.22 -2.73 1.34
CA VAL A 43 0.91 -3.63 1.62
C VAL A 43 1.05 -3.70 3.12
N VAL A 44 0.80 -4.88 3.68
CA VAL A 44 0.97 -5.17 5.10
C VAL A 44 2.02 -6.25 5.24
N HIS A 45 2.83 -6.16 6.29
CA HIS A 45 3.67 -7.28 6.69
C HIS A 45 2.83 -8.17 7.61
N GLU A 46 2.93 -9.49 7.41
CA GLU A 46 2.32 -10.43 8.34
C GLU A 46 2.93 -10.21 9.73
N MET A 47 2.08 -10.04 10.74
CA MET A 47 2.53 -9.83 12.11
C MET A 47 2.15 -11.04 12.94
N THR A 48 3.16 -11.85 13.27
CA THR A 48 2.93 -13.00 14.14
C THR A 48 2.68 -12.53 15.59
N PRO A 49 1.97 -13.30 16.42
CA PRO A 49 1.77 -12.93 17.83
C PRO A 49 3.09 -12.64 18.59
N PRO A 50 4.19 -13.41 18.39
CA PRO A 50 5.49 -13.07 18.96
C PRO A 50 6.06 -11.71 18.48
N ASP A 51 5.87 -11.36 17.21
CA ASP A 51 6.36 -10.08 16.69
C ASP A 51 5.62 -8.90 17.32
N PHE A 52 4.32 -9.05 17.54
CA PHE A 52 3.50 -8.05 18.22
C PHE A 52 4.01 -7.80 19.65
N GLU A 53 4.28 -8.87 20.40
CA GLU A 53 4.78 -8.76 21.78
C GLU A 53 6.15 -8.07 21.82
N LYS A 54 7.07 -8.45 20.94
CA LYS A 54 8.40 -7.82 20.83
C LYS A 54 8.30 -6.33 20.52
N LYS A 55 7.48 -5.96 19.53
CA LYS A 55 7.24 -4.55 19.15
C LYS A 55 6.67 -3.76 20.32
N LEU A 56 5.69 -4.32 21.03
CA LEU A 56 5.05 -3.67 22.16
C LEU A 56 6.01 -3.50 23.35
N HIS A 57 6.83 -4.52 23.62
CA HIS A 57 7.89 -4.45 24.63
C HIS A 57 8.89 -3.34 24.29
N PHE A 58 9.38 -3.30 23.05
CA PHE A 58 10.28 -2.25 22.59
C PHE A 58 9.68 -0.85 22.77
N CYS A 59 8.44 -0.63 22.33
CA CYS A 59 7.77 0.68 22.49
C CYS A 59 7.65 1.10 23.96
N ARG A 60 7.32 0.17 24.86
CA ARG A 60 7.25 0.44 26.31
C ARG A 60 8.61 0.79 26.89
N TRP A 61 9.62 0.00 26.56
CA TRP A 61 11.00 0.23 26.98
C TRP A 61 11.50 1.59 26.47
N PHE A 62 11.35 1.88 25.18
CA PHE A 62 11.85 3.11 24.57
C PHE A 62 11.19 4.34 25.18
N ARG A 63 9.87 4.29 25.43
CA ARG A 63 9.17 5.36 26.15
C ARG A 63 9.70 5.56 27.56
N SER A 64 9.97 4.47 28.30
CA SER A 64 10.55 4.56 29.64
C SER A 64 11.95 5.16 29.59
N PHE A 65 12.78 4.73 28.63
CA PHE A 65 14.12 5.26 28.41
C PHE A 65 14.09 6.78 28.18
N LEU A 66 13.22 7.25 27.27
CA LEU A 66 13.07 8.69 27.02
C LEU A 66 12.68 9.46 28.29
N ASN A 67 11.75 8.94 29.08
CA ASN A 67 11.31 9.57 30.32
C ASN A 67 12.39 9.59 31.41
N THR A 68 13.10 8.47 31.61
CA THR A 68 14.14 8.34 32.66
C THR A 68 15.29 9.32 32.44
N TYR A 69 15.63 9.60 31.18
CA TYR A 69 16.74 10.48 30.82
C TYR A 69 16.28 11.89 30.39
N ASP A 70 15.01 12.25 30.59
CA ASP A 70 14.36 13.50 30.11
C ASP A 70 14.71 13.85 28.65
N ILE A 71 14.78 12.81 27.79
CA ILE A 71 15.09 12.97 26.37
C ILE A 71 13.82 13.42 25.67
N ARG A 72 13.73 14.74 25.45
CA ARG A 72 12.61 15.38 24.72
C ARG A 72 12.72 15.20 23.21
N LYS A 73 13.95 15.01 22.71
CA LYS A 73 14.25 14.75 21.31
C LYS A 73 15.42 13.77 21.19
N PRO A 74 15.33 12.75 20.32
CA PRO A 74 16.40 11.80 20.10
C PRO A 74 17.46 12.37 19.12
N ASP A 75 18.01 13.55 19.41
CA ASP A 75 18.92 14.27 18.49
C ASP A 75 20.26 13.55 18.27
N ASN A 76 20.59 12.58 19.15
CA ASN A 76 21.79 11.74 19.06
C ASN A 76 21.51 10.34 18.48
N VAL A 77 20.32 10.12 17.93
CA VAL A 77 19.95 8.83 17.33
C VAL A 77 20.15 8.91 15.82
N LEU A 78 21.14 8.18 15.31
CA LEU A 78 21.32 7.97 13.88
C LEU A 78 20.45 6.80 13.43
N LEU A 79 19.49 7.06 12.54
CA LEU A 79 18.64 6.03 11.96
C LEU A 79 19.21 5.61 10.62
N THR A 80 19.54 4.33 10.50
CA THR A 80 19.99 3.75 9.24
C THR A 80 18.86 2.95 8.60
N ASN A 81 18.78 2.97 7.28
CA ASN A 81 17.83 2.14 6.54
C ASN A 81 18.40 1.71 5.19
N GLU A 82 17.93 0.57 4.72
CA GLU A 82 18.16 0.09 3.36
C GLU A 82 16.87 0.23 2.55
N ALA A 83 16.99 0.65 1.30
CA ALA A 83 15.88 0.74 0.37
C ALA A 83 16.25 0.05 -0.95
N GLY A 84 15.38 -0.86 -1.40
CA GLY A 84 15.52 -1.53 -2.69
C GLY A 84 14.65 -0.86 -3.77
N PHE A 85 15.25 -0.51 -4.91
CA PHE A 85 14.55 0.01 -6.08
C PHE A 85 14.47 -1.06 -7.16
N ASN A 86 13.26 -1.38 -7.62
CA ASN A 86 13.05 -2.39 -8.65
C ASN A 86 13.53 -1.87 -10.01
N LEU A 87 14.26 -2.70 -10.75
CA LEU A 87 14.78 -2.36 -12.08
C LEU A 87 13.71 -2.51 -13.18
N HIS A 88 12.75 -3.40 -12.96
CA HIS A 88 11.63 -3.64 -13.87
C HIS A 88 10.43 -2.77 -13.50
N GLY A 89 9.71 -2.25 -14.50
CA GLY A 89 8.62 -1.27 -14.39
C GLY A 89 7.52 -1.64 -13.40
N TYR A 90 7.80 -1.40 -12.12
CA TYR A 90 7.05 -1.90 -11.01
C TYR A 90 5.61 -1.39 -11.04
N VAL A 91 4.68 -2.25 -10.65
CA VAL A 91 3.32 -1.85 -10.34
C VAL A 91 3.40 -0.94 -9.12
N ASN A 92 3.34 0.37 -9.35
CA ASN A 92 3.22 1.34 -8.28
C ASN A 92 2.06 0.91 -7.37
N SER A 93 2.37 0.52 -6.13
CA SER A 93 1.40 0.07 -5.14
C SER A 93 0.31 1.11 -4.87
N GLN A 94 0.59 2.40 -5.15
CA GLN A 94 -0.41 3.47 -5.09
C GLN A 94 -1.52 3.32 -6.15
N LYS A 95 -1.25 2.63 -7.26
CA LYS A 95 -2.21 2.34 -8.34
C LYS A 95 -2.89 0.97 -8.17
N SER A 96 -2.51 0.18 -7.15
CA SER A 96 -3.14 -1.10 -6.82
C SER A 96 -4.49 -0.84 -6.14
N LEU A 97 -5.53 -0.86 -6.97
CA LEU A 97 -6.90 -0.53 -6.59
C LEU A 97 -7.84 -1.55 -7.21
N TYR A 98 -8.82 -1.98 -6.43
CA TYR A 98 -9.91 -2.83 -6.91
C TYR A 98 -11.23 -2.05 -6.87
N ARG A 99 -12.03 -2.14 -7.93
CA ARG A 99 -13.39 -1.59 -7.95
C ARG A 99 -14.41 -2.67 -7.70
N SER A 100 -15.22 -2.49 -6.67
CA SER A 100 -16.29 -3.42 -6.31
C SER A 100 -17.43 -2.68 -5.61
N THR A 101 -18.61 -3.29 -5.57
CA THR A 101 -19.73 -2.81 -4.76
C THR A 101 -19.54 -3.13 -3.28
N ILE A 102 -18.87 -4.24 -2.98
CA ILE A 102 -18.56 -4.72 -1.62
C ILE A 102 -17.04 -4.89 -1.50
N ASN A 103 -16.48 -4.64 -0.31
CA ASN A 103 -15.05 -4.85 -0.08
C ASN A 103 -14.71 -6.32 -0.34
N PRO A 104 -13.86 -6.62 -1.34
CA PRO A 104 -13.60 -7.99 -1.73
C PRO A 104 -12.57 -8.70 -0.84
N HIS A 105 -11.98 -7.99 0.15
CA HIS A 105 -10.96 -8.53 1.05
C HIS A 105 -9.82 -9.26 0.32
N ILE A 106 -9.40 -8.72 -0.82
CA ILE A 106 -8.41 -9.35 -1.68
C ILE A 106 -7.04 -9.26 -1.02
N ILE A 107 -6.41 -10.43 -0.93
CA ILE A 107 -5.00 -10.58 -0.57
C ILE A 107 -4.27 -10.90 -1.87
N GLN A 108 -3.26 -10.10 -2.20
CA GLN A 108 -2.41 -10.34 -3.35
C GLN A 108 -0.99 -10.56 -2.84
N GLU A 109 -0.44 -11.74 -3.13
CA GLU A 109 0.93 -12.09 -2.81
C GLU A 109 1.87 -11.65 -3.93
N TRP A 110 3.09 -11.29 -3.54
CA TRP A 110 4.13 -10.82 -4.46
C TRP A 110 5.42 -11.59 -4.15
N ILE A 111 6.22 -11.83 -5.18
CA ILE A 111 7.54 -12.43 -5.00
C ILE A 111 8.41 -11.43 -4.23
N LEU A 112 8.95 -11.86 -3.08
CA LEU A 112 9.73 -11.03 -2.19
C LEU A 112 11.07 -10.60 -2.84
N HIS A 113 11.65 -11.49 -3.64
CA HIS A 113 13.00 -11.38 -4.23
C HIS A 113 12.94 -11.15 -5.75
N ASP A 114 12.49 -9.96 -6.15
CA ASP A 114 12.72 -9.43 -7.50
C ASP A 114 14.11 -8.78 -7.59
N GLU A 115 14.65 -8.58 -8.80
CA GLU A 115 15.92 -7.89 -9.00
C GLU A 115 15.80 -6.40 -8.64
N LYS A 116 16.61 -5.97 -7.66
CA LYS A 116 16.58 -4.61 -7.09
C LYS A 116 17.98 -4.05 -6.96
N PHE A 117 18.10 -2.74 -7.10
CA PHE A 117 19.28 -2.01 -6.66
C PHE A 117 19.07 -1.54 -5.22
N GLY A 118 20.01 -1.90 -4.33
CA GLY A 118 19.97 -1.52 -2.91
C GLY A 118 20.68 -0.19 -2.65
N VAL A 119 20.05 0.68 -1.86
CA VAL A 119 20.63 1.93 -1.38
C VAL A 119 20.64 1.91 0.13
N TRP A 120 21.77 2.33 0.70
CA TRP A 120 21.95 2.50 2.14
C TRP A 120 21.99 3.98 2.47
N TYR A 121 21.27 4.38 3.51
CA TYR A 121 21.28 5.76 3.96
C TYR A 121 21.10 5.87 5.48
N ALA A 122 21.60 6.96 6.05
CA ALA A 122 21.51 7.28 7.46
C ALA A 122 21.02 8.72 7.64
N VAL A 123 20.13 8.95 8.61
CA VAL A 123 19.59 10.27 9.00
C VAL A 123 19.75 10.48 10.49
#